data_AF-A0A537I7P6-F1
#
_entry.id   AF-A0A537I7P6-F1
#
_cell.length_a   1.000
_cell.length_b   1.000
_cell.length_c   1.000
_cell.angle_alpha   90.00
_cell.angle_beta   90.00
_cell.angle_gamma   90.00
#
_symmetry.space_group_name_H-M   'P 1'
#
loop_
_entity.id
_entity.type
_entity.pdbx_description
1 polymer ?
#
loop_
_entity_poly.entity_id
_entity_poly.type
_entity_poly.pdbx_seq_one_letter_code
_entity_poly.pdbx_strand_id
1 'polypeptide(L)'
;MDNIETFTREDVIDGRLSRTGKFFAGCDPALKIDHSAVAVVEKQAPHIYVTQVTAFPQATIFSNVTGYLNLLNERLQTLSRIYIDETGLGGFFVQDAVKSGLKNALGITLSLPEKQKIMDVLKRSMQDETLHIPRDPELMNEMSNERVQLSKTGQLQFSHPAGTHDDRLWAVALAVYAARNEIPPYHPVAALGRNPNYIGPTFDLRRLRQGAGPFNTSRPGDPPWTIANNQPWTIRR
;
A
#
# COMPACT_ATOMS: atom_id res chain seq x y z
N MET A 1 17.19 -2.14 -20.20
CA MET A 1 16.27 -1.10 -19.70
C MET A 1 14.89 -1.61 -20.02
N ASP A 2 14.19 -2.14 -19.03
CA ASP A 2 12.82 -2.58 -19.22
C ASP A 2 11.99 -1.38 -19.66
N ASN A 3 11.28 -1.52 -20.76
CA ASN A 3 10.43 -0.46 -21.28
C ASN A 3 9.22 -0.35 -20.35
N ILE A 4 9.22 0.64 -19.44
CA ILE A 4 8.11 0.88 -18.53
C ILE A 4 6.91 1.28 -19.38
N GLU A 5 5.86 0.44 -19.40
CA GLU A 5 4.64 0.74 -20.13
C GLU A 5 3.82 1.78 -19.36
N THR A 6 4.00 3.05 -19.72
CA THR A 6 3.30 4.20 -19.15
C THR A 6 2.09 4.61 -20.00
N PHE A 7 1.13 5.31 -19.41
CA PHE A 7 0.00 5.92 -20.12
C PHE A 7 -0.26 7.34 -19.60
N THR A 8 -0.88 8.18 -20.41
CA THR A 8 -1.18 9.57 -20.01
C THR A 8 -2.59 9.71 -19.44
N ARG A 9 -2.89 10.88 -18.88
CA ARG A 9 -4.23 11.26 -18.44
C ARG A 9 -5.23 11.23 -19.61
N GLU A 10 -4.81 11.68 -20.78
CA GLU A 10 -5.62 11.73 -21.99
C GLU A 10 -5.97 10.32 -22.47
N ASP A 11 -5.06 9.35 -22.36
CA ASP A 11 -5.35 7.95 -22.72
C ASP A 11 -6.48 7.36 -21.85
N VAL A 12 -6.55 7.77 -20.58
CA VAL A 12 -7.63 7.39 -19.65
C VAL A 12 -8.94 8.07 -20.04
N ILE A 13 -8.91 9.39 -20.27
CA ILE A 13 -10.10 10.21 -20.57
C ILE A 13 -10.72 9.83 -21.90
N ASP A 14 -9.90 9.65 -22.94
CA ASP A 14 -10.37 9.35 -24.30
C ASP A 14 -10.80 7.88 -24.47
N GLY A 15 -10.66 7.06 -23.42
CA GLY A 15 -11.05 5.65 -23.41
C GLY A 15 -10.16 4.75 -24.25
N ARG A 16 -8.95 5.22 -24.60
CA ARG A 16 -7.95 4.44 -25.35
C ARG A 16 -7.20 3.44 -24.49
N LEU A 17 -7.28 3.59 -23.17
CA LEU A 17 -6.64 2.69 -22.21
C LEU A 17 -7.51 1.46 -21.90
N SER A 18 -6.97 0.27 -22.17
CA SER A 18 -7.47 -0.99 -21.62
C SER A 18 -6.27 -1.87 -21.25
N ARG A 19 -6.02 -2.02 -19.95
CA ARG A 19 -4.89 -2.83 -19.43
C ARG A 19 -5.36 -3.71 -18.27
N THR A 20 -4.83 -4.93 -18.24
CA THR A 20 -5.02 -5.89 -17.16
C THR A 20 -3.69 -6.12 -16.46
N GLY A 21 -3.68 -6.10 -15.12
CA GLY A 21 -2.45 -6.15 -14.32
C GLY A 21 -2.72 -5.87 -12.84
N LYS A 22 -1.74 -5.99 -11.95
CA LYS A 22 -1.97 -5.70 -10.53
C LYS A 22 -1.74 -4.22 -10.27
N PHE A 23 -2.78 -3.42 -10.50
CA PHE A 23 -2.71 -1.97 -10.37
C PHE A 23 -3.10 -1.50 -8.96
N PHE A 24 -2.42 -0.46 -8.52
CA PHE A 24 -2.69 0.26 -7.27
C PHE A 24 -2.58 1.75 -7.52
N ALA A 25 -3.34 2.56 -6.79
CA ALA A 25 -3.27 4.01 -6.93
C ALA A 25 -3.11 4.71 -5.58
N GLY A 26 -2.57 5.91 -5.65
CA GLY A 26 -2.46 6.87 -4.57
C GLY A 26 -3.02 8.21 -5.01
N CYS A 27 -3.71 8.89 -4.11
CA CYS A 27 -4.29 10.21 -4.35
C CYS A 27 -3.93 11.13 -3.18
N ASP A 28 -3.34 12.27 -3.50
CA ASP A 28 -3.14 13.38 -2.58
C ASP A 28 -4.08 14.54 -2.97
N PRO A 29 -5.27 14.63 -2.37
CA PRO A 29 -6.22 15.67 -2.68
C PRO A 29 -5.88 16.96 -1.95
N ALA A 30 -5.53 18.00 -2.71
CA ALA A 30 -5.23 19.30 -2.16
C ALA A 30 -6.42 20.28 -2.26
N LEU A 31 -6.52 21.23 -1.33
CA LEU A 31 -7.55 22.29 -1.35
C LEU A 31 -7.26 23.32 -2.44
N LYS A 32 -8.24 24.18 -2.74
CA LYS A 32 -8.28 25.14 -3.87
C LYS A 32 -7.00 25.94 -4.19
N ILE A 33 -6.03 26.03 -3.29
CA ILE A 33 -4.78 26.77 -3.47
C ILE A 33 -3.66 25.85 -4.00
N ASP A 34 -3.68 24.57 -3.63
CA ASP A 34 -2.65 23.57 -3.92
C ASP A 34 -3.09 22.60 -5.03
N HIS A 35 -2.19 21.72 -5.47
CA HIS A 35 -2.44 20.78 -6.56
C HIS A 35 -2.92 19.43 -6.04
N SER A 36 -4.06 18.92 -6.52
CA SER A 36 -4.35 17.50 -6.30
C SER A 36 -3.45 16.64 -7.18
N ALA A 37 -3.02 15.48 -6.71
CA ALA A 37 -2.23 14.54 -7.51
C ALA A 37 -2.77 13.10 -7.41
N VAL A 38 -2.68 12.36 -8.52
CA VAL A 38 -3.00 10.94 -8.60
C VAL A 38 -1.84 10.21 -9.27
N ALA A 39 -1.43 9.08 -8.69
CA ALA A 39 -0.43 8.19 -9.25
C ALA A 39 -0.96 6.76 -9.33
N VAL A 40 -0.55 6.04 -10.37
CA VAL A 40 -0.85 4.63 -10.59
C VAL A 40 0.43 3.83 -10.72
N VAL A 41 0.51 2.75 -9.96
CA VAL A 41 1.60 1.78 -10.04
C VAL A 41 1.09 0.40 -10.46
N GLU A 42 1.90 -0.32 -11.21
CA GLU A 42 1.70 -1.72 -11.55
C GLU A 42 2.69 -2.57 -10.77
N LYS A 43 2.18 -3.56 -10.02
CA LYS A 43 3.01 -4.50 -9.26
C LYS A 43 3.26 -5.77 -10.08
N GLN A 44 4.51 -5.98 -10.45
CA GLN A 44 5.01 -7.23 -11.03
C GLN A 44 6.08 -7.76 -10.07
N ALA A 45 5.64 -8.43 -9.00
CA ALA A 45 6.49 -8.76 -7.86
C ALA A 45 7.80 -9.45 -8.28
N PRO A 46 8.97 -9.02 -7.74
CA PRO A 46 9.11 -8.05 -6.65
C PRO A 46 9.05 -6.57 -7.10
N HIS A 47 8.98 -6.28 -8.40
CA HIS A 47 9.05 -4.94 -8.96
C HIS A 47 7.72 -4.18 -8.90
N ILE A 48 7.83 -2.86 -8.77
CA ILE A 48 6.73 -1.90 -8.81
C ILE A 48 7.10 -0.87 -9.88
N TYR A 49 6.22 -0.70 -10.87
CA TYR A 49 6.41 0.24 -11.96
C TYR A 49 5.45 1.42 -11.78
N VAL A 50 5.97 2.65 -11.71
CA VAL A 50 5.15 3.85 -11.79
C VAL A 50 4.69 4.01 -13.23
N THR A 51 3.41 3.78 -13.49
CA THR A 51 2.86 3.76 -14.86
C THR A 51 2.25 5.09 -15.27
N GLN A 52 1.81 5.90 -14.30
CA GLN A 52 1.16 7.18 -14.57
C GLN A 52 1.23 8.06 -13.32
N VAL A 53 1.57 9.34 -13.50
CA VAL A 53 1.46 10.40 -12.48
C VAL A 53 0.77 11.60 -13.09
N THR A 54 -0.20 12.19 -12.39
CA THR A 54 -0.98 13.35 -12.87
C THR A 54 -1.18 14.30 -11.72
N ALA A 55 -0.64 15.50 -11.87
CA ALA A 55 -1.03 16.66 -11.07
C ALA A 55 -2.20 17.37 -11.77
N PHE A 56 -3.19 17.78 -10.99
CA PHE A 56 -4.32 18.55 -11.47
C PHE A 56 -4.03 20.05 -11.36
N PRO A 57 -4.62 20.90 -12.22
CA PRO A 57 -4.53 22.34 -12.06
C PRO A 57 -5.01 22.78 -10.67
N GLN A 58 -4.44 23.88 -10.16
CA GLN A 58 -4.92 24.50 -8.91
C GLN A 58 -6.42 24.79 -8.99
N ALA A 59 -7.09 24.79 -7.84
CA ALA A 59 -8.53 24.99 -7.73
C ALA A 59 -9.39 23.97 -8.49
N THR A 60 -8.84 22.81 -8.87
CA THR A 60 -9.63 21.71 -9.41
C THR A 60 -10.69 21.27 -8.41
N ILE A 61 -11.94 21.18 -8.87
CA ILE A 61 -13.04 20.68 -8.06
C ILE A 61 -12.87 19.17 -7.80
N PHE A 62 -13.16 18.75 -6.56
CA PHE A 62 -12.98 17.36 -6.14
C PHE A 62 -13.71 16.33 -7.01
N SER A 63 -14.89 16.67 -7.54
CA SER A 63 -15.63 15.79 -8.45
C SER A 63 -14.85 15.46 -9.72
N ASN A 64 -13.94 16.33 -10.19
CA ASN A 64 -13.08 16.02 -11.34
C ASN A 64 -12.01 14.98 -10.99
N VAL A 65 -11.46 15.05 -9.78
CA VAL A 65 -10.49 14.06 -9.29
C VAL A 65 -11.20 12.72 -9.04
N THR A 66 -12.36 12.73 -8.38
CA THR A 66 -13.22 11.54 -8.20
C THR A 66 -13.63 10.93 -9.54
N GLY A 67 -14.02 11.76 -10.52
CA GLY A 67 -14.35 11.30 -11.88
C GLY A 67 -13.16 10.64 -12.56
N TYR A 68 -11.96 11.22 -12.43
CA TYR A 68 -10.74 10.63 -12.96
C TYR A 68 -10.40 9.27 -12.31
N LEU A 69 -10.53 9.16 -10.98
CA LEU A 69 -10.33 7.89 -10.27
C LEU A 69 -11.35 6.81 -10.72
N ASN A 70 -12.60 7.19 -10.97
CA ASN A 70 -13.61 6.28 -11.54
C ASN A 70 -13.22 5.80 -12.94
N LEU A 71 -12.75 6.70 -13.81
CA LEU A 71 -12.25 6.32 -15.13
C LEU A 71 -11.05 5.37 -15.00
N LEU A 72 -10.08 5.65 -14.13
CA LEU A 72 -8.98 4.72 -13.87
C LEU A 72 -9.48 3.35 -13.43
N ASN A 73 -10.45 3.30 -12.51
CA ASN A 73 -11.02 2.05 -12.01
C ASN A 73 -11.79 1.26 -13.09
N GLU A 74 -12.40 1.94 -14.06
CA GLU A 74 -13.06 1.31 -15.22
C GLU A 74 -12.04 0.81 -16.26
N ARG A 75 -11.04 1.63 -16.58
CA ARG A 75 -10.05 1.34 -17.65
C ARG A 75 -8.98 0.33 -17.21
N LEU A 76 -8.62 0.36 -15.93
CA LEU A 76 -7.71 -0.60 -15.29
C LEU A 76 -8.56 -1.66 -14.59
N GLN A 77 -8.96 -2.69 -15.32
CA GLN A 77 -9.94 -3.72 -14.90
C GLN A 77 -9.62 -4.39 -13.55
N THR A 78 -8.39 -4.29 -13.09
CA THR A 78 -7.85 -4.93 -11.88
C THR A 78 -7.17 -3.93 -10.93
N LEU A 79 -7.64 -2.67 -10.90
CA LEU A 79 -7.24 -1.67 -9.90
C LEU A 79 -7.70 -2.11 -8.51
N SER A 80 -6.76 -2.61 -7.70
CA SER A 80 -7.11 -3.39 -6.52
C SER A 80 -7.30 -2.54 -5.26
N ARG A 81 -6.62 -1.40 -5.17
CA ARG A 81 -6.71 -0.47 -4.03
C ARG A 81 -6.30 0.94 -4.43
N ILE A 82 -7.01 1.92 -3.91
CA ILE A 82 -6.68 3.34 -4.00
C ILE A 82 -6.50 3.86 -2.58
N TYR A 83 -5.31 4.33 -2.22
CA TYR A 83 -5.13 5.09 -0.97
C TYR A 83 -5.29 6.58 -1.23
N ILE A 84 -6.06 7.25 -0.39
CA ILE A 84 -6.36 8.67 -0.50
C ILE A 84 -5.95 9.33 0.82
N ASP A 85 -5.15 10.41 0.77
CA ASP A 85 -4.93 11.21 1.98
C ASP A 85 -6.27 11.83 2.43
N GLU A 86 -6.69 11.47 3.64
CA GLU A 86 -7.94 11.94 4.24
C GLU A 86 -7.72 13.08 5.25
N THR A 87 -6.48 13.54 5.42
CA THR A 87 -6.11 14.56 6.39
C THR A 87 -6.93 15.84 6.20
N GLY A 88 -7.40 16.42 7.30
CA GLY A 88 -8.25 17.61 7.27
C GLY A 88 -9.60 17.34 6.63
N LEU A 89 -9.86 17.91 5.44
CA LEU A 89 -11.12 17.77 4.72
C LEU A 89 -11.19 16.54 3.80
N GLY A 90 -10.10 15.79 3.67
CA GLY A 90 -10.02 14.61 2.81
C GLY A 90 -11.00 13.48 3.20
N GLY A 91 -11.45 13.43 4.47
CA GLY A 91 -12.48 12.49 4.90
C GLY A 91 -13.82 12.62 4.13
N PHE A 92 -14.20 13.83 3.70
CA PHE A 92 -15.39 14.02 2.84
C PHE A 92 -15.13 13.53 1.42
N PHE A 93 -13.91 13.73 0.91
CA PHE A 93 -13.49 13.27 -0.40
C PHE A 93 -13.54 11.74 -0.50
N VAL A 94 -13.02 11.02 0.50
CA VAL A 94 -13.07 9.56 0.56
C VAL A 94 -14.52 9.06 0.57
N GLN A 95 -15.40 9.68 1.37
CA GLN A 95 -16.82 9.30 1.41
C GLN A 95 -17.51 9.51 0.06
N ASP A 96 -17.23 10.62 -0.63
CA ASP A 96 -17.77 10.91 -1.96
C ASP A 96 -17.25 9.90 -3.00
N ALA A 97 -15.95 9.61 -2.99
CA ALA A 97 -15.34 8.59 -3.84
C ALA A 97 -16.01 7.22 -3.66
N VAL A 98 -16.20 6.76 -2.41
CA VAL A 98 -16.89 5.49 -2.12
C VAL A 98 -18.34 5.52 -2.60
N LYS A 99 -19.07 6.62 -2.36
CA LYS A 99 -20.46 6.80 -2.84
C LYS A 99 -20.55 6.80 -4.37
N SER A 100 -19.54 7.28 -5.07
CA SER A 100 -19.47 7.29 -6.53
C SER A 100 -19.24 5.91 -7.15
N GLY A 101 -18.82 4.91 -6.35
CA GLY A 101 -18.60 3.54 -6.80
C GLY A 101 -17.20 2.99 -6.55
N LEU A 102 -16.26 3.81 -6.07
CA LEU A 102 -14.88 3.41 -5.76
C LEU A 102 -14.79 2.64 -4.43
N LYS A 103 -15.35 1.43 -4.41
CA LYS A 103 -15.37 0.56 -3.22
C LYS A 103 -13.97 0.10 -2.77
N ASN A 104 -12.98 0.23 -3.64
CA ASN A 104 -11.56 -0.06 -3.39
C ASN A 104 -10.77 1.17 -2.90
N ALA A 105 -11.41 2.32 -2.74
CA ALA A 105 -10.81 3.51 -2.13
C ALA A 105 -10.79 3.41 -0.61
N LEU A 106 -9.65 3.73 -0.01
CA LEU A 106 -9.42 3.75 1.42
C LEU A 106 -8.76 5.07 1.80
N GLY A 107 -9.32 5.73 2.82
CA GLY A 107 -8.69 6.89 3.44
C GLY A 107 -7.50 6.49 4.30
N ILE A 108 -6.48 7.36 4.32
CA ILE A 108 -5.39 7.28 5.28
C ILE A 108 -5.10 8.66 5.84
N THR A 109 -5.09 8.78 7.16
CA THR A 109 -4.71 10.02 7.84
C THR A 109 -3.19 10.11 7.93
N LEU A 110 -2.58 11.11 7.27
CA LEU A 110 -1.13 11.34 7.24
C LEU A 110 -0.59 12.00 8.52
N SER A 111 -0.76 11.29 9.65
CA SER A 111 -0.06 11.60 10.91
C SER A 111 1.46 11.43 10.77
N LEU A 112 2.27 12.07 11.63
CA LEU A 112 3.73 11.93 11.59
C LEU A 112 4.23 10.47 11.52
N PRO A 113 3.71 9.52 12.34
CA PRO A 113 4.13 8.12 12.24
C PRO A 113 3.72 7.43 10.93
N GLU A 114 2.54 7.72 10.40
CA GLU A 114 2.12 7.13 9.12
C GLU A 114 2.87 7.74 7.93
N LYS A 115 3.15 9.05 7.95
CA LYS A 115 4.05 9.71 6.98
C LYS A 115 5.39 8.99 6.93
N GLN A 116 6.01 8.76 8.09
CA GLN A 116 7.26 8.03 8.20
C GLN A 116 7.16 6.62 7.60
N LYS A 117 6.15 5.85 7.98
CA LYS A 117 5.96 4.48 7.50
C LYS A 117 5.75 4.39 5.99
N ILE A 118 5.00 5.32 5.40
CA ILE A 118 4.78 5.40 3.95
C ILE A 118 6.10 5.72 3.23
N MET A 119 6.81 6.75 3.71
CA MET A 119 8.09 7.16 3.13
C MET A 119 9.19 6.12 3.29
N ASP A 120 9.20 5.37 4.40
CA ASP A 120 10.13 4.26 4.63
C ASP A 120 9.90 3.12 3.61
N VAL A 121 8.64 2.81 3.28
CA VAL A 121 8.31 1.81 2.23
C VAL A 121 8.78 2.28 0.86
N LEU A 122 8.55 3.56 0.52
CA LEU A 122 9.02 4.14 -0.73
C LEU A 122 10.54 4.07 -0.83
N LYS A 123 11.24 4.57 0.20
CA LYS A 123 12.70 4.61 0.26
C LYS A 123 13.31 3.21 0.19
N ARG A 124 12.77 2.24 0.93
CA ARG A 124 13.22 0.84 0.86
C ARG A 124 13.05 0.27 -0.54
N SER A 125 11.91 0.52 -1.19
CA SER A 125 11.67 0.02 -2.56
C SER A 125 12.66 0.60 -3.57
N MET A 126 13.10 1.86 -3.38
CA MET A 126 14.16 2.47 -4.18
C MET A 126 15.54 1.88 -3.89
N GLN A 127 15.89 1.69 -2.60
CA GLN A 127 17.18 1.11 -2.18
C GLN A 127 17.35 -0.34 -2.63
N ASP A 128 16.26 -1.10 -2.64
CA ASP A 128 16.22 -2.48 -3.11
C ASP A 128 16.14 -2.59 -4.65
N GLU A 129 16.16 -1.46 -5.37
CA GLU A 129 16.02 -1.39 -6.85
C GLU A 129 14.75 -2.08 -7.38
N THR A 130 13.70 -2.12 -6.55
CA THR A 130 12.41 -2.73 -6.91
C THR A 130 11.41 -1.72 -7.46
N LEU A 131 11.59 -0.42 -7.18
CA LEU A 131 10.75 0.65 -7.70
C LEU A 131 11.35 1.23 -8.99
N HIS A 132 10.57 1.20 -10.07
CA HIS A 132 10.92 1.76 -11.37
C HIS A 132 10.06 2.99 -11.65
N ILE A 133 10.69 4.15 -11.75
CA ILE A 133 10.02 5.42 -12.04
C ILE A 133 10.43 5.89 -13.44
N PRO A 134 9.48 6.18 -14.34
CA PRO A 134 9.80 6.76 -15.65
C PRO A 134 10.40 8.16 -15.46
N ARG A 135 11.12 8.64 -16.48
CA ARG A 135 11.76 9.96 -16.39
C ARG A 135 10.70 11.07 -16.37
N ASP A 136 10.42 11.57 -15.18
CA ASP A 136 9.53 12.72 -14.92
C ASP A 136 10.34 13.79 -14.16
N PRO A 137 10.75 14.88 -14.82
CA PRO A 137 11.52 15.95 -14.19
C PRO A 137 10.80 16.62 -13.02
N GLU A 138 9.47 16.71 -13.06
CA GLU A 138 8.69 17.39 -12.02
C GLU A 138 8.62 16.52 -10.77
N LEU A 139 8.29 15.23 -10.91
CA LEU A 139 8.35 14.29 -9.79
C LEU A 139 9.77 14.19 -9.21
N MET A 140 10.80 14.08 -10.05
CA MET A 140 12.18 14.02 -9.57
C MET A 140 12.58 15.27 -8.78
N ASN A 141 12.10 16.44 -9.18
CA ASN A 141 12.32 17.69 -8.45
C ASN A 141 11.61 17.68 -7.09
N GLU A 142 10.35 17.24 -7.02
CA GLU A 142 9.62 17.09 -5.75
C GLU A 142 10.33 16.10 -4.81
N MET A 143 10.71 14.93 -5.31
CA MET A 143 11.46 13.92 -4.55
C MET A 143 12.79 14.45 -4.01
N SER A 144 13.49 15.30 -4.77
CA SER A 144 14.79 15.86 -4.38
C SER A 144 14.67 17.02 -3.40
N ASN A 145 13.55 17.75 -3.43
CA ASN A 145 13.30 18.90 -2.56
C ASN A 145 12.74 18.50 -1.19
N GLU A 146 12.20 17.29 -1.06
CA GLU A 146 11.66 16.79 0.20
C GLU A 146 12.74 16.73 1.29
N ARG A 147 12.46 17.36 2.43
CA ARG A 147 13.38 17.46 3.58
C ARG A 147 12.86 16.63 4.75
N VAL A 148 13.74 15.76 5.22
CA VAL A 148 13.50 14.95 6.42
C VAL A 148 14.29 15.54 7.59
N GLN A 149 13.60 15.89 8.68
CA GLN A 149 14.22 16.42 9.91
C GLN A 149 13.83 15.57 11.11
N LEU A 150 14.75 15.39 12.05
CA LEU A 150 14.44 14.71 13.31
C LEU A 150 13.82 15.72 14.31
N SER A 151 12.61 15.42 14.77
CA SER A 151 11.94 16.24 15.77
C SER A 151 12.60 16.13 17.15
N LYS A 152 12.25 17.04 18.05
CA LYS A 152 12.65 16.98 19.47
C LYS A 152 12.19 15.70 20.19
N THR A 153 11.15 15.05 19.67
CA THR A 153 10.60 13.79 20.21
C THR A 153 11.19 12.55 19.53
N GLY A 154 12.17 12.72 18.63
CA GLY A 154 12.83 11.62 17.90
C GLY A 154 12.02 11.08 16.71
N GLN A 155 10.96 11.78 16.29
CA GLN A 155 10.15 11.40 15.13
C GLN A 155 10.65 12.12 13.87
N LEU A 156 10.61 11.46 12.72
CA LEU A 156 10.93 12.10 11.44
C LEU A 156 9.79 13.02 11.01
N GLN A 157 10.13 14.25 10.64
CA GLN A 157 9.24 15.25 10.06
C GLN A 157 9.60 15.47 8.59
N PHE A 158 8.55 15.55 7.77
CA PHE A 158 8.60 15.67 6.32
C PHE A 158 8.09 17.05 5.95
N SER A 159 8.78 17.73 5.03
CA SER A 159 8.52 19.10 4.64
C SER A 159 9.26 19.45 3.35
N HIS A 160 8.71 20.38 2.57
CA HIS A 160 9.38 20.93 1.40
C HIS A 160 9.65 22.43 1.57
N PRO A 161 10.61 23.03 0.83
CA PRO A 161 10.84 24.47 0.81
C PRO A 161 9.59 25.28 0.44
N ALA A 162 9.54 26.55 0.86
CA ALA A 162 8.47 27.45 0.44
C ALA A 162 8.51 27.67 -1.09
N GLY A 163 7.36 27.57 -1.74
CA GLY A 163 7.22 27.71 -3.20
C GLY A 163 7.56 26.45 -4.01
N THR A 164 7.80 25.32 -3.34
CA THR A 164 7.84 23.98 -3.98
C THR A 164 6.59 23.18 -3.63
N HIS A 165 6.45 22.01 -4.25
CA HIS A 165 5.33 21.09 -4.07
C HIS A 165 5.84 19.69 -3.72
N ASP A 166 4.99 18.87 -3.12
CA ASP A 166 5.24 17.45 -2.80
C ASP A 166 4.03 16.55 -3.16
N ASP A 167 3.00 17.09 -3.79
CA ASP A 167 1.73 16.39 -4.05
C ASP A 167 1.92 15.10 -4.87
N ARG A 168 2.80 15.12 -5.89
CA ARG A 168 3.05 13.92 -6.73
C ARG A 168 3.89 12.91 -5.99
N LEU A 169 4.87 13.38 -5.23
CA LEU A 169 5.65 12.53 -4.34
C LEU A 169 4.72 11.76 -3.40
N TRP A 170 3.79 12.44 -2.74
CA TRP A 170 2.82 11.78 -1.84
C TRP A 170 1.88 10.85 -2.60
N ALA A 171 1.35 11.24 -3.75
CA ALA A 171 0.53 10.36 -4.57
C ALA A 171 1.29 9.07 -4.96
N VAL A 172 2.55 9.17 -5.37
CA VAL A 172 3.41 8.00 -5.68
C VAL A 172 3.68 7.17 -4.42
N ALA A 173 4.03 7.80 -3.30
CA ALA A 173 4.32 7.13 -2.05
C ALA A 173 3.10 6.32 -1.56
N LEU A 174 1.90 6.90 -1.65
CA LEU A 174 0.63 6.25 -1.34
C LEU A 174 0.34 5.06 -2.27
N ALA A 175 0.61 5.19 -3.57
CA ALA A 175 0.42 4.12 -4.54
C ALA A 175 1.37 2.92 -4.27
N VAL A 176 2.65 3.21 -4.03
CA VAL A 176 3.66 2.18 -3.66
C VAL A 176 3.28 1.53 -2.32
N TYR A 177 2.85 2.34 -1.35
CA TYR A 177 2.36 1.84 -0.06
C TYR A 177 1.13 0.94 -0.25
N ALA A 178 0.19 1.28 -1.13
CA ALA A 178 -0.97 0.43 -1.46
C ALA A 178 -0.54 -0.93 -2.02
N ALA A 179 0.51 -0.94 -2.84
CA ALA A 179 1.06 -2.14 -3.48
C ALA A 179 1.90 -3.03 -2.54
N ARG A 180 2.33 -2.53 -1.37
CA ARG A 180 3.24 -3.27 -0.46
C ARG A 180 2.72 -4.65 -0.05
N ASN A 181 1.41 -4.74 0.22
CA ASN A 181 0.78 -5.97 0.66
C ASN A 181 0.29 -6.77 -0.54
N GLU A 182 0.46 -8.09 -0.52
CA GLU A 182 -0.34 -8.96 -1.37
C GLU A 182 -1.80 -8.84 -0.93
N ILE A 183 -2.69 -8.47 -1.85
CA ILE A 183 -4.11 -8.67 -1.62
C ILE A 183 -4.34 -10.15 -1.93
N PRO A 184 -4.71 -10.99 -0.94
CA PRO A 184 -5.09 -12.35 -1.26
C PRO A 184 -6.26 -12.26 -2.25
N PRO A 185 -6.21 -12.99 -3.38
CA PRO A 185 -7.31 -12.98 -4.33
C PRO A 185 -8.60 -13.31 -3.58
N TYR A 186 -9.59 -12.43 -3.73
CA TYR A 186 -10.91 -12.63 -3.16
C TYR A 186 -11.50 -13.89 -3.81
N HIS A 187 -11.45 -15.00 -3.07
CA HIS A 187 -12.22 -16.19 -3.38
C HIS A 187 -13.57 -16.01 -2.67
N PRO A 188 -14.67 -15.69 -3.36
CA PRO A 188 -15.97 -15.66 -2.72
C PRO A 188 -16.19 -17.02 -2.05
N VAL A 189 -16.55 -17.01 -0.77
CA VAL A 189 -16.77 -18.20 0.08
C VAL A 189 -17.89 -19.13 -0.48
N ALA A 190 -18.51 -18.76 -1.60
CA ALA A 190 -19.55 -19.51 -2.28
C ALA A 190 -19.10 -20.86 -2.91
N ALA A 191 -17.79 -21.17 -2.96
CA ALA A 191 -17.31 -22.45 -3.49
C ALA A 191 -17.14 -23.57 -2.44
N LEU A 192 -17.37 -23.30 -1.15
CA LEU A 192 -17.38 -24.33 -0.11
C LEU A 192 -18.65 -24.16 0.70
N GLY A 193 -19.64 -25.03 0.47
CA GLY A 193 -20.91 -25.05 1.20
C GLY A 193 -20.71 -25.25 2.70
N ARG A 194 -20.42 -24.17 3.43
CA ARG A 194 -20.36 -24.14 4.89
C ARG A 194 -21.10 -22.92 5.43
N ASN A 195 -21.92 -23.21 6.43
CA ASN A 195 -22.89 -22.35 7.08
C ASN A 195 -22.23 -21.06 7.66
N PRO A 196 -22.79 -19.85 7.47
CA PRO A 196 -22.14 -18.58 7.81
C PRO A 196 -21.88 -18.30 9.30
N ASN A 197 -22.35 -19.16 10.21
CA ASN A 197 -22.39 -18.86 11.66
C ASN A 197 -21.29 -19.53 12.50
N TYR A 198 -20.18 -19.99 11.91
CA TYR A 198 -19.05 -20.53 12.67
C TYR A 198 -17.89 -19.54 12.77
N ILE A 199 -17.70 -18.96 13.95
CA ILE A 199 -16.49 -18.18 14.30
C ILE A 199 -15.72 -19.00 15.34
N GLY A 200 -14.79 -19.81 14.85
CA GLY A 200 -13.84 -20.57 15.66
C GLY A 200 -12.79 -21.23 14.78
N PRO A 201 -11.53 -21.32 15.21
CA PRO A 201 -10.50 -22.00 14.44
C PRO A 201 -10.88 -23.47 14.26
N THR A 202 -10.93 -23.95 13.02
CA THR A 202 -11.21 -25.36 12.73
C THR A 202 -9.95 -26.17 13.04
N PHE A 203 -9.79 -26.60 14.29
CA PHE A 203 -8.77 -27.58 14.64
C PHE A 203 -9.21 -28.96 14.14
N ASP A 204 -8.51 -29.49 13.13
CA ASP A 204 -8.68 -30.90 12.74
C ASP A 204 -7.98 -31.80 13.78
N LEU A 205 -8.70 -32.11 14.84
CA LEU A 205 -8.26 -32.97 15.95
C LEU A 205 -7.91 -34.40 15.50
N ARG A 206 -8.22 -34.81 14.26
CA ARG A 206 -7.86 -36.14 13.73
C ARG A 206 -6.40 -36.22 13.28
N ARG A 207 -5.73 -35.09 13.08
CA ARG A 207 -4.29 -35.04 12.72
C ARG A 207 -3.34 -34.97 13.92
N LEU A 208 -3.86 -34.81 15.14
CA LEU A 208 -3.06 -34.64 16.36
C LEU A 208 -2.95 -35.92 17.22
N ARG A 209 -3.23 -37.10 16.66
CA ARG A 209 -3.17 -38.35 17.41
C ARG A 209 -2.41 -39.46 16.70
N GLN A 210 -1.14 -39.22 16.38
CA GLN A 210 -0.15 -40.30 16.24
C GLN A 210 1.20 -39.82 16.81
N GLY A 211 1.66 -40.49 17.87
CA GLY A 211 3.04 -40.42 18.32
C GLY A 211 3.31 -39.61 19.59
N ALA A 212 2.93 -40.13 20.76
CA ALA A 212 3.70 -39.99 22.00
C ALA A 212 3.10 -40.93 23.07
N GLY A 213 3.91 -41.90 23.53
CA GLY A 213 3.58 -42.79 24.65
C GLY A 213 3.51 -42.05 26.00
N PRO A 214 3.12 -42.73 27.08
CA PRO A 214 2.78 -42.09 28.34
C PRO A 214 4.04 -41.50 28.98
N PHE A 215 4.11 -40.17 29.07
CA PHE A 215 5.12 -39.50 29.88
C PHE A 215 4.72 -39.54 31.35
N ASN A 216 5.56 -40.26 32.10
CA ASN A 216 5.62 -40.38 33.55
C ASN A 216 5.77 -38.98 34.19
N THR A 217 4.81 -38.56 34.99
CA THR A 217 4.89 -37.33 35.79
C THR A 217 5.43 -37.64 37.18
N SER A 218 6.61 -37.11 37.51
CA SER A 218 7.15 -37.09 38.87
C SER A 218 6.19 -36.44 39.88
N ARG A 219 6.18 -36.95 41.13
CA ARG A 219 5.33 -36.49 42.24
C ARG A 219 6.08 -35.48 43.12
N PRO A 220 5.37 -34.71 43.97
CA PRO A 220 5.99 -33.69 44.83
C PRO A 220 6.96 -34.33 45.84
N GLY A 221 8.25 -33.98 45.77
CA GLY A 221 9.29 -34.53 46.65
C GLY A 221 10.69 -34.69 46.01
N ASP A 222 10.84 -34.49 44.70
CA ASP A 222 12.13 -34.73 44.03
C ASP A 222 13.13 -33.56 44.20
N PRO A 223 14.43 -33.83 44.50
CA PRO A 223 15.42 -32.80 44.78
C PRO A 223 15.90 -32.04 43.52
N PRO A 224 16.42 -30.80 43.66
CA PRO A 224 16.82 -29.98 42.53
C PRO A 224 18.19 -30.44 41.99
N TRP A 225 18.44 -30.13 40.71
CA TRP A 225 19.65 -30.37 39.90
C TRP A 225 19.72 -31.74 39.21
N THR A 226 19.29 -31.79 37.95
CA THR A 226 19.98 -32.60 36.94
C THR A 226 20.00 -31.86 35.61
N ILE A 227 21.22 -31.54 35.20
CA ILE A 227 21.64 -30.88 33.96
C ILE A 227 21.73 -31.93 32.85
N ALA A 228 21.29 -31.60 31.63
CA ALA A 228 21.86 -32.12 30.37
C ALA A 228 21.31 -31.28 29.19
N ASN A 229 22.07 -30.36 28.61
CA ASN A 229 23.15 -30.53 27.62
C ASN A 229 22.66 -30.43 26.15
N ASN A 230 22.75 -29.20 25.63
CA ASN A 230 23.63 -28.76 24.53
C ASN A 230 23.62 -29.45 23.13
N GLN A 231 23.38 -28.58 22.11
CA GLN A 231 23.92 -28.53 20.72
C GLN A 231 23.09 -29.13 19.55
N PRO A 232 23.29 -28.68 18.27
CA PRO A 232 23.11 -27.31 17.74
C PRO A 232 22.38 -27.26 16.35
N TRP A 233 22.10 -26.05 15.88
CA TRP A 233 21.44 -25.73 14.60
C TRP A 233 22.33 -25.98 13.37
N THR A 234 21.85 -26.75 12.39
CA THR A 234 22.46 -26.91 11.06
C THR A 234 21.91 -25.93 10.04
N ILE A 235 22.80 -25.14 9.43
CA ILE A 235 22.55 -24.31 8.24
C ILE A 235 22.75 -25.20 7.00
N ARG A 236 21.81 -25.18 6.04
CA ARG A 236 21.98 -25.82 4.72
C ARG A 236 22.34 -24.77 3.67
N ARG A 237 23.26 -25.17 2.78
CA ARG A 237 23.68 -24.43 1.57
C ARG A 237 22.54 -24.31 0.57
#